data_AF-A0A3C0NLM8-F1
#
_entry.id   AF-A0A3C0NLM8-F1
#
_cell.length_a   1.000
_cell.length_b   1.000
_cell.length_c   1.000
_cell.angle_alpha   90.00
_cell.angle_beta   90.00
_cell.angle_gamma   90.00
#
_symmetry.space_group_name_H-M   'P 1'
#
loop_
_entity.id
_entity.type
_entity.pdbx_description
1 polymer ?
#
loop_
_entity_poly.entity_id
_entity_poly.type
_entity_poly.pdbx_seq_one_letter_code
_entity_poly.pdbx_strand_id
1 'polypeptide(L)' 'MSNPIVTIEMENGDVMKAELYPEIAPNTVNNFVSLCKKGFYDGVIFHRV' A
#
# COMPACT_ATOMS: atom_id res chain seq x y z
N MET A 1 -3.29 -11.15 16.06
CA MET A 1 -4.03 -10.79 14.84
C MET A 1 -3.00 -10.61 13.74
N SER A 2 -3.30 -10.95 12.49
CA SER A 2 -2.37 -10.71 11.38
C SER A 2 -2.64 -9.33 10.80
N ASN A 3 -1.61 -8.51 10.71
CA ASN A 3 -1.68 -7.20 10.08
C ASN A 3 -1.78 -7.33 8.55
N PRO A 4 -2.48 -6.40 7.86
CA PRO A 4 -2.51 -6.38 6.41
C PRO A 4 -1.11 -6.12 5.84
N ILE A 5 -0.71 -6.94 4.87
CA ILE A 5 0.54 -6.74 4.11
C ILE A 5 0.17 -6.27 2.71
N VAL A 6 0.79 -5.18 2.28
CA VAL A 6 0.67 -4.65 0.93
C VAL A 6 1.97 -4.87 0.17
N THR A 7 1.85 -5.12 -1.13
CA THR A 7 2.97 -5.32 -2.04
C THR A 7 2.91 -4.23 -3.09
N ILE A 8 4.04 -3.55 -3.31
CA ILE A 8 4.23 -2.51 -4.31
C ILE A 8 5.27 -3.04 -5.28
N GLU A 9 4.88 -3.21 -6.53
CA GLU A 9 5.76 -3.60 -7.63
C GLU A 9 6.18 -2.36 -8.39
N MET A 10 7.49 -2.21 -8.59
CA MET A 10 8.09 -1.11 -9.35
C MET A 10 8.26 -1.52 -10.82
N GLU A 11 8.39 -0.53 -11.71
CA GLU A 11 8.52 -0.77 -13.16
C GLU A 11 9.71 -1.66 -13.54
N ASN A 12 10.78 -1.64 -12.73
CA ASN A 12 11.96 -2.49 -12.90
C ASN A 12 11.78 -3.93 -12.36
N GLY A 13 10.59 -4.28 -11.86
CA GLY A 13 10.29 -5.58 -11.27
C GLY A 13 10.69 -5.73 -9.80
N ASP A 14 11.25 -4.69 -9.17
CA ASP A 14 11.54 -4.72 -7.74
C ASP A 14 10.24 -4.69 -6.93
N VAL A 15 10.25 -5.41 -5.80
CA VAL A 15 9.07 -5.59 -4.96
C VAL A 15 9.33 -5.07 -3.55
N MET A 16 8.52 -4.10 -3.14
CA MET A 16 8.49 -3.61 -1.76
C MET A 16 7.27 -4.18 -1.02
N LYS A 17 7.49 -4.69 0.19
CA LYS A 17 6.41 -5.14 1.08
C LYS A 17 6.31 -4.21 2.28
N ALA A 18 5.09 -3.80 2.62
CA ALA A 18 4.82 -3.00 3.80
C ALA A 18 3.71 -3.63 4.64
N GLU A 19 3.91 -3.62 5.95
CA GLU A 19 2.93 -4.06 6.95
C GLU A 19 2.17 -2.85 7.48
N LEU A 20 0.84 -2.96 7.56
CA LEU A 20 -0.04 -1.89 8.02
C LEU A 20 -0.57 -2.20 9.41
N TYR A 21 -0.71 -1.18 10.25
CA TYR A 21 -1.13 -1.33 11.66
C TYR A 21 -2.52 -0.72 11.87
N PRO A 22 -3.61 -1.48 11.62
CA PRO A 22 -4.97 -0.97 11.77
C PRO A 22 -5.33 -0.65 13.22
N GLU A 23 -4.66 -1.24 14.23
CA GLU A 23 -4.88 -0.87 15.62
C GLU A 23 -4.43 0.56 15.95
N ILE A 24 -3.45 1.10 15.22
CA ILE A 24 -2.96 2.47 15.43
C ILE A 24 -3.78 3.47 14.60
N ALA A 25 -4.06 3.13 13.34
CA ALA A 25 -4.70 4.05 12.39
C ALA A 25 -5.75 3.34 11.52
N PRO A 26 -6.90 2.92 12.09
CA PRO A 26 -7.86 2.05 11.41
C PRO A 26 -8.45 2.68 10.14
N ASN A 27 -8.82 3.97 10.21
CA ASN A 27 -9.42 4.67 9.07
C ASN A 27 -8.43 4.84 7.91
N THR A 28 -7.18 5.16 8.21
CA THR A 28 -6.13 5.33 7.21
C THR A 28 -5.82 4.01 6.52
N VAL A 29 -5.64 2.93 7.30
CA VAL A 29 -5.39 1.59 6.77
C VAL A 29 -6.54 1.13 5.88
N ASN A 30 -7.79 1.28 6.34
CA ASN A 30 -8.98 0.90 5.56
C ASN A 30 -9.08 1.69 4.25
N ASN A 31 -8.86 3.01 4.28
CA ASN A 31 -8.89 3.83 3.07
C ASN A 31 -7.77 3.44 2.10
N PHE A 32 -6.55 3.27 2.60
CA PHE A 32 -5.40 2.90 1.79
C PHE A 32 -5.61 1.54 1.09
N VAL A 33 -6.03 0.51 1.84
CA VAL A 33 -6.34 -0.81 1.28
C VAL A 33 -7.46 -0.74 0.24
N SER A 34 -8.49 0.08 0.48
CA SER A 34 -9.58 0.29 -0.48
C SER A 34 -9.09 0.91 -1.79
N LEU A 35 -8.21 1.91 -1.72
CA LEU A 35 -7.60 2.53 -2.90
C LEU A 35 -6.70 1.57 -3.66
N CYS A 36 -5.88 0.78 -2.96
CA CYS A 36 -5.08 -0.29 -3.59
C CYS A 36 -5.95 -1.29 -4.35
N LYS A 37 -7.04 -1.78 -3.75
CA LYS A 37 -7.96 -2.73 -4.41
C LYS A 37 -8.67 -2.15 -5.64
N LYS A 38 -8.75 -0.83 -5.75
CA LYS A 38 -9.32 -0.13 -6.90
C LYS A 38 -8.28 0.19 -7.99
N GLY A 39 -7.02 -0.22 -7.81
CA GLY A 39 -5.92 0.11 -8.74
C GLY A 39 -5.56 1.60 -8.74
N PHE A 40 -5.91 2.36 -7.70
CA PHE A 40 -5.73 3.82 -7.70
C PHE A 40 -4.25 4.25 -7.80
N TYR A 41 -3.34 3.44 -7.27
CA TYR A 41 -1.91 3.74 -7.26
C TYR A 41 -1.16 3.16 -8.46
N ASP A 42 -1.85 2.45 -9.36
CA ASP A 42 -1.22 1.84 -10.53
C ASP A 42 -0.73 2.95 -11.47
N GLY A 43 0.56 2.93 -11.82
CA GLY A 43 1.21 3.94 -12.65
C GLY A 43 1.54 5.26 -11.94
N VAL A 44 1.31 5.38 -10.63
CA VAL A 44 1.71 6.56 -9.84
C VAL A 44 3.20 6.52 -9.52
N ILE A 45 3.91 7.63 -9.76
CA ILE A 45 5.34 7.76 -9.48
C ILE A 45 5.61 8.28 -8.07
N PHE A 46 6.78 7.95 -7.52
CA PHE A 46 7.33 8.66 -6.36
C PHE A 46 7.87 10.01 -6.80
N HIS A 47 7.01 11.04 -6.79
CA HIS A 47 7.36 12.41 -7.17
C HIS A 47 8.52 13.03 -6.36
N ARG A 48 8.84 12.46 -5.19
CA ARG A 48 9.91 12.91 -4.29
C ARG A 48 10.59 11.70 -3.67
N VAL A 49 11.92 11.67 -3.75
CA VAL A 49 12.84 10.65 -3.21
C VAL A 49 13.87 11.35 -2.33
#